data_AF-A0AAW2MF01-F1
#
_entry.id   AF-A0AAW2MF01-F1
#
_cell.length_a   1.000
_cell.length_b   1.000
_cell.length_c   1.000
_cell.angle_alpha   90.00
_cell.angle_beta   90.00
_cell.angle_gamma   90.00
#
_symmetry.space_group_name_H-M   'P 1'
#
loop_
_entity.id
_entity.type
_entity.pdbx_description
1 polymer ?
#
loop_
_entity_poly.entity_id
_entity_poly.type
_entity_poly.pdbx_seq_one_letter_code
_entity_poly.pdbx_strand_id
1 'polypeptide(L)'
;MAFLISVFGCSLVLGVLSLILQANVAYSNSFDTYYSPLWGFPHLSVNPQGTEAQLKMDQSSGAGFRSKLDYGSGLFHIRMKIPNKRTGGVLTSFYLTSAPDNQDPGNHFELDYEFLGTNGTVQTNVYNNDEGHREQSFKLWFDPSADFHTYEILWNSHQIVFSVDRIPIRVFKNNSAQGITYPSKAMHIEASIWDADWAGAVDWSQGPFIAYYQDFDFQACSAPAGSDVWGCGSEQYFWNRLDYWELKPEQKREMENYRRLYMSYDYCAYASTRKPECSFN
;
A
#
# COMPACT_ATOMS: atom_id res chain seq x y z
N MET A 1 51.38 -17.52 -67.44
CA MET A 1 50.43 -17.73 -66.33
C MET A 1 51.26 -17.73 -65.05
N ALA A 2 51.48 -16.56 -64.46
CA ALA A 2 52.32 -16.37 -63.28
C ALA A 2 51.44 -15.70 -62.22
N PHE A 3 51.12 -16.43 -61.16
CA PHE A 3 50.35 -15.91 -60.03
C PHE A 3 51.30 -15.36 -58.96
N LEU A 4 51.12 -14.08 -58.66
CA LEU A 4 51.79 -13.32 -57.62
C LEU A 4 51.35 -13.79 -56.22
N ILE A 5 52.35 -13.89 -55.34
CA ILE A 5 52.22 -14.09 -53.90
C ILE A 5 51.67 -12.80 -53.28
N SER A 6 50.57 -12.90 -52.53
CA SER A 6 50.01 -11.81 -51.71
C SER A 6 50.14 -12.20 -50.24
N VAL A 7 50.94 -11.41 -49.52
CA VAL A 7 51.18 -11.49 -48.07
C VAL A 7 50.02 -10.78 -47.37
N PHE A 8 49.18 -11.53 -46.64
CA PHE A 8 48.19 -10.92 -45.75
C PHE A 8 48.83 -10.56 -44.41
N GLY A 9 48.95 -9.25 -44.16
CA GLY A 9 49.35 -8.69 -42.88
C GLY A 9 48.29 -8.94 -41.80
N CYS A 10 48.76 -9.40 -40.64
CA CYS A 10 47.94 -9.62 -39.45
C CYS A 10 47.78 -8.27 -38.71
N SER A 11 46.65 -7.60 -38.90
CA SER A 11 46.29 -6.39 -38.14
C SER A 11 45.68 -6.78 -36.80
N LEU A 12 46.44 -6.59 -35.72
CA LEU A 12 45.99 -6.77 -34.34
C LEU A 12 45.01 -5.63 -33.99
N VAL A 13 43.71 -5.92 -34.00
CA VAL A 13 42.69 -4.99 -33.50
C VAL A 13 42.60 -5.15 -31.98
N LEU A 14 43.22 -4.24 -31.23
CA LEU A 14 43.04 -4.11 -29.79
C LEU A 14 41.63 -3.55 -29.52
N GLY A 15 40.68 -4.44 -29.29
CA GLY A 15 39.34 -4.08 -28.81
C GLY A 15 39.41 -3.60 -27.37
N VAL A 16 39.21 -2.30 -27.15
CA VAL A 16 38.98 -1.73 -25.81
C VAL A 16 37.58 -2.13 -25.39
N LEU A 17 37.45 -3.15 -24.53
CA LEU A 17 36.20 -3.44 -23.83
C LEU A 17 35.94 -2.32 -22.81
N SER A 18 35.10 -1.35 -23.17
CA SER A 18 34.49 -0.45 -22.20
C SER A 18 33.51 -1.25 -21.34
N LEU A 19 33.96 -1.65 -20.15
CA LEU A 19 33.09 -2.08 -19.06
C LEU A 19 32.20 -0.89 -18.66
N ILE A 20 30.98 -0.87 -19.18
CA ILE A 20 29.93 0.00 -18.66
C ILE A 20 29.57 -0.57 -17.28
N LEU A 21 30.11 0.04 -16.23
CA LEU A 21 29.56 -0.10 -14.88
C LEU A 21 28.14 0.46 -14.94
N GLN A 22 27.15 -0.42 -15.05
CA GLN A 22 25.79 -0.08 -14.66
C GLN A 22 25.85 0.17 -13.16
N ALA A 23 25.94 1.44 -12.78
CA ALA A 23 25.64 1.82 -11.41
C ALA A 23 24.20 1.36 -11.17
N ASN A 24 24.03 0.34 -10.33
CA ASN A 24 22.74 0.10 -9.70
C ASN A 24 22.42 1.40 -8.97
N VAL A 25 21.50 2.19 -9.52
CA VAL A 25 20.88 3.27 -8.77
C VAL A 25 20.22 2.55 -7.61
N ALA A 26 20.83 2.63 -6.42
CA ALA A 26 20.20 2.18 -5.21
C ALA A 26 18.93 3.01 -5.10
N TYR A 27 17.76 2.39 -5.31
CA TYR A 27 16.49 3.01 -5.00
C TYR A 27 16.59 3.43 -3.53
N SER A 28 16.54 4.74 -3.30
CA SER A 28 16.67 5.31 -1.96
C SER A 28 15.38 4.99 -1.21
N ASN A 29 15.41 3.97 -0.35
CA ASN A 29 14.30 3.56 0.50
C ASN A 29 14.09 4.53 1.69
N SER A 30 14.23 5.83 1.43
CA SER A 30 14.23 6.89 2.43
C SER A 30 12.90 7.64 2.43
N PHE A 31 12.38 7.91 3.62
CA PHE A 31 11.15 8.65 3.87
C PHE A 31 11.08 9.94 3.04
N ASP A 32 12.12 10.78 3.12
CA ASP A 32 12.15 12.07 2.44
C ASP A 32 12.17 11.97 0.91
N THR A 33 12.41 10.78 0.35
CA THR A 33 12.32 10.57 -1.10
C THR A 33 10.86 10.56 -1.55
N TYR A 34 9.99 9.91 -0.78
CA TYR A 34 8.62 9.58 -1.21
C TYR A 34 7.52 10.29 -0.41
N TYR A 35 7.80 10.66 0.83
CA TYR A 35 6.81 11.15 1.79
C TYR A 35 7.19 12.50 2.39
N SER A 36 6.19 13.17 2.94
CA SER A 36 6.33 14.37 3.74
C SER A 36 5.38 14.34 4.94
N PRO A 37 5.75 14.95 6.08
CA PRO A 37 4.83 15.11 7.20
C PRO A 37 3.55 15.85 6.75
N LEU A 38 2.39 15.36 7.20
CA LEU A 38 1.09 15.96 6.87
C LEU A 38 0.57 16.80 8.04
N TRP A 39 0.59 16.22 9.25
CA TRP A 39 0.14 16.88 10.47
C TRP A 39 0.79 16.28 11.72
N GLY A 40 0.65 16.94 12.87
CA GLY A 40 1.26 16.47 14.12
C GLY A 40 2.80 16.53 14.09
N PHE A 41 3.39 17.58 13.50
CA PHE A 41 4.84 17.69 13.29
C PHE A 41 5.71 17.38 14.53
N PRO A 42 5.38 17.82 15.76
CA PRO A 42 6.20 17.48 16.94
C PRO A 42 6.07 16.00 17.38
N HIS A 43 5.16 15.26 16.76
CA HIS A 43 4.82 13.87 17.02
C HIS A 43 5.26 12.92 15.90
N LEU A 44 5.87 13.47 14.84
CA LEU A 44 6.52 12.71 13.78
C LEU A 44 8.03 12.91 13.90
N SER A 45 8.78 11.81 13.90
CA SER A 45 10.23 11.86 13.74
C SER A 45 10.70 10.84 12.71
N VAL A 46 11.77 11.18 12.01
CA VAL A 46 12.43 10.30 11.04
C VAL A 46 13.87 10.15 11.50
N ASN A 47 14.39 8.93 11.50
CA ASN A 47 15.78 8.70 11.90
C ASN A 47 16.77 9.39 10.93
N PRO A 48 18.02 9.66 11.32
CA PRO A 48 18.98 10.37 10.46
C PRO A 48 19.27 9.69 9.12
N GLN A 49 19.03 8.38 9.02
CA GLN A 49 19.19 7.59 7.79
C GLN A 49 17.99 7.71 6.84
N GLY A 50 16.85 8.25 7.31
CA GLY A 50 15.61 8.31 6.56
C GLY A 50 14.88 6.96 6.43
N THR A 51 15.34 5.90 7.09
CA THR A 51 14.85 4.53 6.88
C THR A 51 13.74 4.12 7.83
N GLU A 52 13.45 4.93 8.86
CA GLU A 52 12.37 4.67 9.80
C GLU A 52 11.70 6.00 10.20
N ALA A 53 10.37 6.01 10.14
CA ALA A 53 9.52 7.06 10.67
C ALA A 53 8.77 6.55 11.89
N GLN A 54 8.66 7.42 12.90
CA GLN A 54 7.97 7.17 14.15
C GLN A 54 6.83 8.17 14.29
N LEU A 55 5.61 7.67 14.47
CA LEU A 55 4.44 8.48 14.81
C LEU A 55 4.04 8.25 16.26
N LYS A 56 3.97 9.33 17.02
CA LYS A 56 3.62 9.33 18.44
C LYS A 56 2.21 9.88 18.63
N MET A 57 1.44 9.21 19.48
CA MET A 57 0.14 9.70 19.93
C MET A 57 0.13 9.84 21.46
N ASP A 58 -0.26 11.01 21.92
CA ASP A 58 -0.57 11.31 23.32
C ASP A 58 -1.82 12.21 23.38
N GLN A 59 -2.23 12.63 24.59
CA GLN A 59 -3.45 13.41 24.79
C GLN A 59 -3.49 14.73 23.99
N SER A 60 -2.34 15.24 23.54
CA SER A 60 -2.28 16.51 22.81
C SER A 60 -2.54 16.35 21.31
N SER A 61 -2.08 15.25 20.70
CA SER A 61 -2.20 15.00 19.25
C SER A 61 -1.74 13.59 18.89
N GLY A 62 -2.20 13.12 17.73
CA GLY A 62 -1.51 12.09 16.93
C GLY A 62 -0.53 12.70 15.92
N ALA A 63 -0.25 11.97 14.85
CA ALA A 63 0.50 12.47 13.69
C ALA A 63 0.17 11.67 12.42
N GLY A 64 0.51 12.25 11.27
CA GLY A 64 0.41 11.56 9.98
C GLY A 64 1.38 12.11 8.94
N PHE A 65 1.63 11.31 7.92
CA PHE A 65 2.40 11.68 6.73
C PHE A 65 1.70 11.21 5.47
N ARG A 66 2.05 11.83 4.34
CA ARG A 66 1.52 11.48 3.02
C ARG A 66 2.60 11.37 1.97
N SER A 67 2.32 10.66 0.88
CA SER A 67 3.21 10.65 -0.28
C SER A 67 3.23 12.03 -0.95
N LYS A 68 4.38 12.41 -1.48
CA LYS A 68 4.59 13.70 -2.16
C LYS A 68 3.83 13.81 -3.48
N LEU A 69 3.51 12.67 -4.09
CA LEU A 69 2.80 12.58 -5.36
C LEU A 69 1.52 11.75 -5.18
N ASP A 70 0.67 11.85 -6.18
CA ASP A 70 -0.49 11.01 -6.42
C ASP A 70 -0.18 10.00 -7.53
N TYR A 71 -0.94 8.92 -7.55
CA TYR A 71 -0.70 7.74 -8.36
C TYR A 71 -2.02 7.20 -8.93
N GLY A 72 -1.98 6.68 -10.16
CA GLY A 72 -3.16 6.10 -10.83
C GLY A 72 -3.21 4.57 -10.83
N SER A 73 -2.12 3.90 -10.49
CA SER A 73 -2.04 2.44 -10.28
C SER A 73 -0.68 2.11 -9.67
N GLY A 74 -0.56 0.92 -9.08
CA GLY A 74 0.71 0.51 -8.50
C GLY A 74 0.64 -0.74 -7.62
N LEU A 75 1.81 -1.15 -7.17
CA LEU A 75 2.02 -1.99 -6.00
C LEU A 75 2.60 -1.10 -4.90
N PHE A 76 1.77 -0.82 -3.91
CA PHE A 76 2.08 0.04 -2.77
C PHE A 76 2.35 -0.85 -1.57
N HIS A 77 3.43 -0.58 -0.83
CA HIS A 77 3.75 -1.30 0.38
C HIS A 77 4.31 -0.38 1.45
N ILE A 78 4.19 -0.82 2.70
CA ILE A 78 4.91 -0.25 3.82
C ILE A 78 5.16 -1.34 4.85
N ARG A 79 6.30 -1.25 5.56
CA ARG A 79 6.52 -2.06 6.75
C ARG A 79 6.07 -1.29 7.97
N MET A 80 5.14 -1.88 8.74
CA MET A 80 4.54 -1.22 9.88
C MET A 80 4.63 -2.09 11.13
N LYS A 81 4.83 -1.44 12.28
CA LYS A 81 4.75 -2.03 13.62
C LYS A 81 3.90 -1.14 14.51
N ILE A 82 2.80 -1.69 15.03
CA ILE A 82 1.80 -0.94 15.81
C ILE A 82 2.25 -0.76 17.28
N PRO A 83 1.61 0.13 18.07
CA PRO A 83 1.96 0.28 19.48
C PRO A 83 1.80 -1.01 20.29
N ASN A 84 2.75 -1.28 21.19
CA ASN A 84 2.78 -2.51 22.00
C ASN A 84 1.98 -2.44 23.30
N LYS A 85 1.48 -1.25 23.66
CA LYS A 85 0.68 -1.05 24.88
C LYS A 85 -0.80 -1.23 24.55
N ARG A 86 -1.44 -2.18 25.22
CA ARG A 86 -2.83 -2.60 24.95
C ARG A 86 -3.83 -1.50 25.35
N THR A 87 -4.62 -1.04 24.39
CA THR A 87 -5.69 -0.05 24.56
C THR A 87 -6.70 -0.18 23.43
N GLY A 88 -7.94 0.28 23.67
CA GLY A 88 -8.89 0.63 22.60
C GLY A 88 -8.61 2.03 22.04
N GLY A 89 -9.41 2.46 21.07
CA GLY A 89 -9.45 3.84 20.56
C GLY A 89 -8.26 4.30 19.71
N VAL A 90 -7.06 3.76 19.91
CA VAL A 90 -5.90 4.12 19.06
C VAL A 90 -6.05 3.49 17.69
N LEU A 91 -6.12 4.29 16.63
CA LEU A 91 -6.12 3.83 15.25
C LEU A 91 -4.75 4.08 14.63
N THR A 92 -4.12 3.03 14.07
CA THR A 92 -2.88 3.14 13.27
C THR A 92 -3.19 2.72 11.83
N SER A 93 -2.87 3.54 10.84
CA SER A 93 -3.30 3.31 9.45
C SER A 93 -2.20 3.39 8.40
N PHE A 94 -2.50 2.74 7.27
CA PHE A 94 -1.82 2.89 5.98
C PHE A 94 -2.90 2.76 4.90
N TYR A 95 -3.10 3.81 4.10
CA TYR A 95 -4.18 3.84 3.13
C TYR A 95 -3.82 4.64 1.88
N LEU A 96 -4.59 4.43 0.81
CA LEU A 96 -4.59 5.29 -0.37
C LEU A 96 -5.88 6.09 -0.38
N THR A 97 -5.82 7.39 -0.68
CA THR A 97 -7.03 8.22 -0.81
C THR A 97 -6.93 9.19 -1.99
N SER A 98 -8.06 9.45 -2.65
CA SER A 98 -8.19 10.54 -3.63
C SER A 98 -8.73 11.83 -3.00
N ALA A 99 -9.02 11.83 -1.70
CA ALA A 99 -9.50 13.01 -0.99
C ALA A 99 -8.37 14.02 -0.84
N PRO A 100 -8.52 15.30 -1.24
CA PRO A 100 -7.51 16.31 -0.97
C PRO A 100 -7.25 16.46 0.53
N ASP A 101 -6.03 16.88 0.90
CA ASP A 101 -5.64 17.09 2.29
C ASP A 101 -6.70 17.89 3.07
N ASN A 102 -7.14 17.31 4.20
CA ASN A 102 -8.10 17.91 5.13
C ASN A 102 -9.45 18.31 4.49
N GLN A 103 -9.87 17.63 3.43
CA GLN A 103 -11.13 17.90 2.74
C GLN A 103 -11.91 16.61 2.55
N ASP A 104 -13.24 16.73 2.64
CA ASP A 104 -14.18 15.76 2.10
C ASP A 104 -14.69 16.33 0.77
N PRO A 105 -14.06 15.97 -0.37
CA PRO A 105 -14.42 16.56 -1.66
C PRO A 105 -15.77 16.06 -2.17
N GLY A 106 -16.34 15.04 -1.53
CA GLY A 106 -17.27 14.12 -2.16
C GLY A 106 -16.66 13.34 -3.33
N ASN A 107 -17.26 12.22 -3.65
CA ASN A 107 -16.88 11.24 -4.64
C ASN A 107 -15.41 10.76 -4.54
N HIS A 108 -14.87 10.56 -3.34
CA HIS A 108 -13.51 10.07 -3.13
C HIS A 108 -13.43 8.53 -3.23
N PHE A 109 -12.22 8.06 -3.53
CA PHE A 109 -11.85 6.66 -3.45
C PHE A 109 -10.83 6.49 -2.34
N GLU A 110 -10.91 5.39 -1.61
CA GLU A 110 -9.99 5.10 -0.51
C GLU A 110 -9.81 3.59 -0.33
N LEU A 111 -8.59 3.17 0.00
CA LEU A 111 -8.21 1.77 0.21
C LEU A 111 -7.43 1.65 1.51
N ASP A 112 -8.02 0.97 2.50
CA ASP A 112 -7.58 1.12 3.88
C ASP A 112 -6.93 -0.12 4.46
N TYR A 113 -5.87 0.10 5.25
CA TYR A 113 -5.53 -0.72 6.41
C TYR A 113 -5.67 0.11 7.67
N GLU A 114 -6.48 -0.37 8.61
CA GLU A 114 -6.72 0.30 9.89
C GLU A 114 -6.57 -0.70 11.04
N PHE A 115 -5.60 -0.47 11.92
CA PHE A 115 -5.49 -1.21 13.17
C PHE A 115 -6.35 -0.54 14.22
N LEU A 116 -7.48 -1.17 14.56
CA LEU A 116 -8.45 -0.65 15.53
C LEU A 116 -8.05 -1.07 16.94
N GLY A 117 -7.50 -0.11 17.69
CA GLY A 117 -6.82 -0.37 18.94
C GLY A 117 -5.48 -1.10 18.71
N THR A 118 -4.88 -1.53 19.82
CA THR A 118 -3.56 -2.18 19.79
C THR A 118 -3.66 -3.67 20.07
N ASN A 119 -4.81 -4.30 19.76
CA ASN A 119 -5.09 -5.71 20.03
C ASN A 119 -4.66 -6.66 18.89
N GLY A 120 -4.17 -6.11 17.77
CA GLY A 120 -3.72 -6.87 16.60
C GLY A 120 -4.83 -7.22 15.59
N THR A 121 -6.02 -6.62 15.72
CA THR A 121 -7.05 -6.66 14.68
C THR A 121 -6.75 -5.60 13.63
N VAL A 122 -6.69 -6.03 12.37
CA VAL A 122 -6.61 -5.12 11.22
C VAL A 122 -7.93 -5.15 10.45
N GLN A 123 -8.43 -3.98 10.13
CA GLN A 123 -9.55 -3.76 9.23
C GLN A 123 -9.01 -3.34 7.86
N THR A 124 -9.67 -3.82 6.81
CA THR A 124 -9.54 -3.24 5.47
C THR A 124 -10.87 -2.64 5.06
N ASN A 125 -10.85 -1.54 4.32
CA ASN A 125 -12.04 -0.91 3.75
C ASN A 125 -11.78 -0.45 2.31
N VAL A 126 -12.88 -0.22 1.58
CA VAL A 126 -12.85 0.31 0.22
C VAL A 126 -13.95 1.35 0.10
N TYR A 127 -13.56 2.63 0.03
CA TYR A 127 -14.45 3.71 -0.35
C TYR A 127 -14.48 3.85 -1.86
N ASN A 128 -15.69 3.92 -2.37
CA ASN A 128 -15.96 3.90 -3.79
C ASN A 128 -16.97 4.97 -4.09
N ASN A 129 -16.48 6.17 -4.42
CA ASN A 129 -17.29 7.36 -4.62
C ASN A 129 -18.04 7.76 -3.31
N ASP A 130 -17.27 7.96 -2.24
CA ASP A 130 -17.67 8.16 -0.82
C ASP A 130 -18.45 7.02 -0.17
N GLU A 131 -18.94 6.06 -0.94
CA GLU A 131 -19.60 4.92 -0.35
C GLU A 131 -18.53 4.00 0.21
N GLY A 132 -18.33 4.00 1.53
CA GLY A 132 -17.53 3.01 2.26
C GLY A 132 -18.36 1.77 2.62
N HIS A 133 -18.29 1.36 3.89
CA HIS A 133 -19.06 0.24 4.44
C HIS A 133 -18.74 -1.11 3.79
N ARG A 134 -17.47 -1.30 3.43
CA ARG A 134 -16.92 -2.53 2.86
C ARG A 134 -15.87 -3.10 3.79
N GLU A 135 -16.10 -3.04 5.09
CA GLU A 135 -15.12 -3.45 6.07
C GLU A 135 -14.95 -4.99 6.05
N GLN A 136 -13.69 -5.43 6.11
CA GLN A 136 -13.34 -6.80 6.47
C GLN A 136 -12.28 -6.75 7.56
N SER A 137 -12.48 -7.50 8.64
CA SER A 137 -11.58 -7.48 9.79
C SER A 137 -10.89 -8.82 9.97
N PHE A 138 -9.62 -8.79 10.36
CA PHE A 138 -8.75 -9.95 10.52
C PHE A 138 -7.98 -9.87 11.83
N LYS A 139 -7.95 -10.96 12.58
CA LYS A 139 -7.00 -11.15 13.69
C LYS A 139 -5.76 -11.83 13.14
N LEU A 140 -4.65 -11.10 13.02
CA LEU A 140 -3.45 -11.60 12.37
C LEU A 140 -2.84 -12.82 13.07
N TRP A 141 -2.10 -13.63 12.31
CA TRP A 141 -1.43 -14.86 12.77
C TRP A 141 -0.10 -14.62 13.51
N PHE A 142 0.16 -13.37 13.84
CA PHE A 142 1.33 -12.87 14.57
C PHE A 142 0.91 -11.68 15.45
N ASP A 143 1.81 -11.23 16.32
CA ASP A 143 1.63 -10.00 17.08
C ASP A 143 2.21 -8.80 16.29
N PRO A 144 1.38 -7.93 15.67
CA PRO A 144 1.84 -6.81 14.85
C PRO A 144 2.55 -5.71 15.66
N SER A 145 2.59 -5.82 16.99
CA SER A 145 3.37 -4.92 17.85
C SER A 145 4.78 -5.45 18.19
N ALA A 146 5.05 -6.73 17.91
CA ALA A 146 6.31 -7.37 18.25
C ALA A 146 7.40 -7.12 17.20
N ASP A 147 7.05 -7.10 15.91
CA ASP A 147 7.98 -6.86 14.81
C ASP A 147 7.30 -6.12 13.64
N PHE A 148 8.10 -5.70 12.66
CA PHE A 148 7.64 -5.08 11.42
C PHE A 148 7.14 -6.12 10.42
N HIS A 149 5.91 -5.93 9.97
CA HIS A 149 5.28 -6.72 8.92
C HIS A 149 4.96 -5.85 7.70
N THR A 150 4.94 -6.44 6.51
CA THR A 150 4.66 -5.72 5.27
C THR A 150 3.16 -5.73 5.00
N TYR A 151 2.59 -4.56 4.76
CA TYR A 151 1.20 -4.38 4.32
C TYR A 151 1.21 -3.84 2.89
N GLU A 152 0.56 -4.55 1.98
CA GLU A 152 0.61 -4.29 0.55
C GLU A 152 -0.78 -4.06 -0.03
N ILE A 153 -0.87 -3.12 -0.96
CA ILE A 153 -2.03 -2.86 -1.80
C ILE A 153 -1.56 -2.91 -3.26
N LEU A 154 -1.98 -3.95 -3.99
CA LEU A 154 -1.92 -3.94 -5.45
C LEU A 154 -3.19 -3.25 -5.96
N TRP A 155 -3.05 -2.24 -6.80
CA TRP A 155 -4.17 -1.58 -7.47
C TRP A 155 -3.87 -1.43 -8.97
N ASN A 156 -4.64 -2.14 -9.79
CA ASN A 156 -4.60 -2.05 -11.25
C ASN A 156 -6.02 -1.95 -11.83
N SER A 157 -6.15 -1.99 -13.16
CA SER A 157 -7.45 -1.92 -13.86
C SER A 157 -8.32 -3.17 -13.71
N HIS A 158 -7.85 -4.23 -13.05
CA HIS A 158 -8.54 -5.52 -12.95
C HIS A 158 -8.97 -5.85 -11.52
N GLN A 159 -8.15 -5.52 -10.53
CA GLN A 159 -8.38 -5.85 -9.13
C GLN A 159 -7.57 -4.97 -8.18
N ILE A 160 -8.09 -4.84 -6.97
CA ILE A 160 -7.35 -4.44 -5.79
C ILE A 160 -7.06 -5.70 -4.97
N VAL A 161 -5.83 -5.86 -4.52
CA VAL A 161 -5.42 -6.96 -3.64
C VAL A 161 -4.75 -6.40 -2.40
N PHE A 162 -5.33 -6.71 -1.24
CA PHE A 162 -4.74 -6.44 0.07
C PHE A 162 -3.95 -7.69 0.49
N SER A 163 -2.65 -7.53 0.74
CA SER A 163 -1.78 -8.59 1.25
C SER A 163 -1.03 -8.21 2.52
N VAL A 164 -0.80 -9.19 3.39
CA VAL A 164 0.04 -9.07 4.59
C VAL A 164 1.19 -10.06 4.46
N ASP A 165 2.43 -9.58 4.51
CA ASP A 165 3.63 -10.39 4.24
C ASP A 165 3.52 -11.22 2.94
N ARG A 166 3.03 -10.59 1.86
CA ARG A 166 2.77 -11.21 0.54
C ARG A 166 1.66 -12.26 0.49
N ILE A 167 0.95 -12.49 1.59
CA ILE A 167 -0.22 -13.36 1.66
C ILE A 167 -1.46 -12.53 1.37
N PRO A 168 -2.18 -12.77 0.25
CA PRO A 168 -3.42 -12.05 -0.02
C PRO A 168 -4.48 -12.39 1.03
N ILE A 169 -5.16 -11.37 1.56
CA ILE A 169 -6.24 -11.53 2.55
C ILE A 169 -7.60 -11.07 2.00
N ARG A 170 -7.58 -10.20 0.98
CA ARG A 170 -8.79 -9.65 0.35
C ARG A 170 -8.50 -9.28 -1.10
N VAL A 171 -9.48 -9.56 -1.96
CA VAL A 171 -9.54 -9.08 -3.35
C VAL A 171 -10.83 -8.29 -3.54
N PHE A 172 -10.72 -7.14 -4.21
CA PHE A 172 -11.85 -6.37 -4.71
C PHE A 172 -11.72 -6.26 -6.23
N LYS A 173 -12.55 -6.97 -6.98
CA LYS A 173 -12.44 -7.03 -8.45
C LYS A 173 -13.05 -5.80 -9.10
N ASN A 174 -12.49 -5.39 -10.23
CA ASN A 174 -13.11 -4.42 -11.09
C ASN A 174 -14.31 -5.06 -11.82
N ASN A 175 -15.51 -4.83 -11.29
CA ASN A 175 -16.77 -5.26 -11.87
C ASN A 175 -17.54 -4.08 -12.51
N SER A 176 -16.82 -3.13 -13.11
CA SER A 176 -17.43 -1.95 -13.78
C SER A 176 -18.39 -2.35 -14.90
N ALA A 177 -18.14 -3.46 -15.60
CA ALA A 177 -19.04 -3.99 -16.63
C ALA A 177 -20.40 -4.44 -16.06
N GLN A 178 -20.48 -4.66 -14.75
CA GLN A 178 -21.68 -5.06 -14.00
C GLN A 178 -22.29 -3.87 -13.24
N GLY A 179 -21.80 -2.64 -13.51
CA GLY A 179 -22.29 -1.41 -12.87
C GLY A 179 -21.71 -1.16 -11.48
N ILE A 180 -20.68 -1.89 -11.07
CA ILE A 180 -19.98 -1.63 -9.80
C ILE A 180 -18.90 -0.58 -10.05
N THR A 181 -18.98 0.57 -9.39
CA THR A 181 -17.93 1.59 -9.47
C THR A 181 -16.57 1.01 -9.06
N TYR A 182 -15.48 1.57 -9.56
CA TYR A 182 -14.13 1.16 -9.20
C TYR A 182 -13.22 2.40 -9.13
N PRO A 183 -12.17 2.40 -8.28
CA PRO A 183 -11.26 3.54 -8.18
C PRO A 183 -10.72 3.99 -9.53
N SER A 184 -11.00 5.25 -9.86
CA SER A 184 -10.77 5.84 -11.18
C SER A 184 -10.16 7.24 -11.12
N LYS A 185 -9.82 7.72 -9.92
CA LYS A 185 -9.07 8.97 -9.69
C LYS A 185 -7.71 8.65 -9.09
N ALA A 186 -6.73 9.48 -9.39
CA ALA A 186 -5.41 9.41 -8.75
C ALA A 186 -5.54 9.50 -7.23
N MET A 187 -4.78 8.67 -6.52
CA MET A 187 -4.73 8.60 -5.06
C MET A 187 -3.30 8.82 -4.56
N HIS A 188 -3.13 9.43 -3.41
CA HIS A 188 -1.87 9.44 -2.67
C HIS A 188 -1.97 8.49 -1.48
N ILE A 189 -0.81 8.18 -0.93
CA ILE A 189 -0.68 7.34 0.26
C ILE A 189 -0.75 8.23 1.48
N GLU A 190 -1.43 7.79 2.52
CA GLU A 190 -1.36 8.36 3.86
C GLU A 190 -1.12 7.27 4.90
N ALA A 191 -0.45 7.66 5.99
CA ALA A 191 -0.29 6.82 7.17
C ALA A 191 -0.36 7.70 8.42
N SER A 192 -1.09 7.25 9.43
CA SER A 192 -1.34 8.05 10.61
C SER A 192 -1.54 7.24 11.88
N ILE A 193 -1.53 7.94 13.01
CA ILE A 193 -1.97 7.43 14.31
C ILE A 193 -2.86 8.49 14.97
N TRP A 194 -4.06 8.12 15.41
CA TRP A 194 -5.05 9.06 15.99
C TRP A 194 -6.08 8.39 16.91
N ASP A 195 -6.86 9.21 17.63
CA ASP A 195 -7.93 8.78 18.55
C ASP A 195 -9.26 8.56 17.83
N ALA A 196 -9.57 7.30 17.55
CA ALA A 196 -10.83 6.86 16.98
C ALA A 196 -11.79 6.43 18.11
N ASP A 197 -12.54 7.38 18.65
CA ASP A 197 -13.50 7.18 19.74
C ASP A 197 -14.54 6.09 19.46
N TRP A 198 -14.95 5.92 18.21
CA TRP A 198 -15.84 4.87 17.74
C TRP A 198 -15.23 3.46 17.81
N ALA A 199 -13.91 3.34 17.81
CA ALA A 199 -13.16 2.08 17.96
C ALA A 199 -12.84 1.74 19.43
N GLY A 200 -13.33 2.56 20.38
CA GLY A 200 -13.20 2.35 21.82
C GLY A 200 -12.52 3.52 22.54
N ALA A 201 -12.39 3.41 23.86
CA ALA A 201 -11.73 4.44 24.66
C ALA A 201 -10.22 4.21 24.77
N VAL A 202 -9.44 5.28 24.61
CA VAL A 202 -7.99 5.26 24.85
C VAL A 202 -7.69 5.31 26.35
N ASP A 203 -6.93 4.35 26.86
CA ASP A 203 -6.32 4.44 28.19
C ASP A 203 -5.05 5.28 28.13
N TRP A 204 -5.22 6.60 28.29
CA TRP A 204 -4.11 7.55 28.25
C TRP A 204 -3.02 7.31 29.31
N SER A 205 -3.30 6.56 30.37
CA SER A 205 -2.26 6.18 31.35
C SER A 205 -1.21 5.23 30.76
N GLN A 206 -1.55 4.54 29.68
CA GLN A 206 -0.61 3.74 28.89
C GLN A 206 0.20 4.61 27.91
N GLY A 207 -0.12 5.89 27.71
CA GLY A 207 0.59 6.72 26.74
C GLY A 207 2.09 6.93 27.03
N PRO A 208 2.86 7.51 26.08
CA PRO A 208 2.48 7.69 24.68
C PRO A 208 2.40 6.36 23.93
N PHE A 209 1.63 6.34 22.85
CA PHE A 209 1.53 5.25 21.89
C PHE A 209 2.40 5.58 20.68
N ILE A 210 3.08 4.57 20.13
CA ILE A 210 4.08 4.79 19.09
C ILE A 210 3.90 3.74 18.00
N ALA A 211 3.65 4.20 16.78
CA ALA A 211 3.68 3.39 15.57
C ALA A 211 4.98 3.67 14.80
N TYR A 212 5.53 2.63 14.17
CA TYR A 212 6.75 2.70 13.38
C TYR A 212 6.50 2.28 11.95
N TYR A 213 7.15 2.96 11.02
CA TYR A 213 7.04 2.74 9.58
C TYR A 213 8.43 2.68 8.96
N GLN A 214 8.63 1.75 8.04
CA GLN A 214 9.85 1.54 7.26
C GLN A 214 9.46 1.13 5.83
N ASP A 215 10.47 0.97 4.95
CA ASP A 215 10.26 0.46 3.59
C ASP A 215 9.36 1.39 2.76
N PHE A 216 9.84 2.61 2.57
CA PHE A 216 9.14 3.74 1.97
C PHE A 216 9.13 3.78 0.43
N ASP A 217 9.93 2.95 -0.24
CA ASP A 217 9.81 2.82 -1.69
C ASP A 217 8.57 2.02 -2.08
N PHE A 218 8.17 2.13 -3.34
CA PHE A 218 7.06 1.37 -3.93
C PHE A 218 7.08 1.53 -5.45
N GLN A 219 6.27 0.74 -6.15
CA GLN A 219 6.24 0.75 -7.62
C GLN A 219 4.87 1.24 -8.09
N ALA A 220 4.81 2.46 -8.62
CA ALA A 220 3.55 3.09 -9.02
C ALA A 220 3.68 3.95 -10.26
N CYS A 221 2.55 4.18 -10.93
CA CYS A 221 2.41 5.15 -12.00
C CYS A 221 1.92 6.47 -11.41
N SER A 222 2.75 7.52 -11.45
CA SER A 222 2.34 8.84 -10.97
C SER A 222 1.33 9.48 -11.91
N ALA A 223 0.34 10.14 -11.33
CA ALA A 223 -0.70 10.87 -12.03
C ALA A 223 -0.99 12.18 -11.28
N PRO A 224 -1.39 13.27 -11.97
CA PRO A 224 -1.78 14.50 -11.28
C PRO A 224 -2.93 14.29 -10.28
N ALA A 225 -2.92 15.01 -9.16
CA ALA A 225 -3.99 14.96 -8.17
C ALA A 225 -5.37 15.22 -8.80
N GLY A 226 -6.36 14.40 -8.45
CA GLY A 226 -7.73 14.49 -8.95
C GLY A 226 -7.92 14.13 -10.43
N SER A 227 -6.85 13.76 -11.15
CA SER A 227 -6.96 13.31 -12.54
C SER A 227 -7.48 11.88 -12.63
N ASP A 228 -7.94 11.52 -13.83
CA ASP A 228 -8.26 10.14 -14.14
C ASP A 228 -7.00 9.26 -14.22
N VAL A 229 -7.21 7.94 -14.16
CA VAL A 229 -6.09 6.97 -14.08
C VAL A 229 -5.78 6.27 -15.41
N TRP A 230 -6.36 6.71 -16.53
CA TRP A 230 -6.26 5.98 -17.81
C TRP A 230 -4.82 5.87 -18.31
N GLY A 231 -4.00 6.90 -18.09
CA GLY A 231 -2.57 6.90 -18.42
C GLY A 231 -1.75 5.85 -17.65
N CYS A 232 -2.30 5.29 -16.58
CA CYS A 232 -1.65 4.32 -15.72
C CYS A 232 -2.07 2.85 -15.98
N GLY A 233 -2.81 2.60 -17.07
CA GLY A 233 -3.26 1.27 -17.48
C GLY A 233 -2.33 0.51 -18.45
N SER A 234 -1.15 1.04 -18.78
CA SER A 234 -0.22 0.43 -19.75
C SER A 234 0.49 -0.83 -19.22
N GLU A 235 0.68 -1.84 -20.07
CA GLU A 235 1.43 -3.08 -19.77
C GLU A 235 2.95 -2.88 -19.53
N GLN A 236 3.46 -1.68 -19.80
CA GLN A 236 4.83 -1.32 -19.40
C GLN A 236 5.03 -1.45 -17.89
N TYR A 237 3.96 -1.20 -17.13
CA TYR A 237 3.90 -1.44 -15.69
C TYR A 237 3.58 -2.91 -15.44
N PHE A 238 4.44 -3.61 -14.69
CA PHE A 238 4.32 -5.07 -14.56
C PHE A 238 2.99 -5.49 -13.91
N TRP A 239 2.43 -4.67 -13.01
CA TRP A 239 1.15 -4.94 -12.35
C TRP A 239 -0.05 -4.89 -13.29
N ASN A 240 0.09 -4.39 -14.52
CA ASN A 240 -0.94 -4.40 -15.55
C ASN A 240 -0.82 -5.61 -16.50
N ARG A 241 0.21 -6.46 -16.34
CA ARG A 241 0.39 -7.65 -17.19
C ARG A 241 -0.57 -8.76 -16.76
N LEU A 242 -0.81 -9.70 -17.67
CA LEU A 242 -1.74 -10.83 -17.50
C LEU A 242 -1.57 -11.58 -16.16
N ASP A 243 -0.35 -11.74 -15.67
CA ASP A 243 -0.05 -12.41 -14.40
C ASP A 243 -0.65 -11.72 -13.15
N TYR A 244 -1.11 -10.48 -13.28
CA TYR A 244 -1.65 -9.64 -12.19
C TYR A 244 -3.12 -9.27 -12.40
N TRP A 245 -3.77 -9.77 -13.45
CA TRP A 245 -5.20 -9.52 -13.70
C TRP A 245 -6.10 -10.26 -12.71
N GLU A 246 -5.64 -11.41 -12.22
CA GLU A 246 -6.27 -12.17 -11.16
C GLU A 246 -5.23 -12.87 -10.29
N LEU A 247 -5.60 -13.23 -9.06
CA LEU A 247 -4.75 -14.10 -8.25
C LEU A 247 -4.55 -15.47 -8.91
N LYS A 248 -3.32 -15.98 -8.84
CA LYS A 248 -3.01 -17.36 -9.24
C LYS A 248 -3.80 -18.36 -8.37
N PRO A 249 -4.11 -19.58 -8.86
CA PRO A 249 -4.86 -20.57 -8.09
C PRO A 249 -4.27 -20.86 -6.70
N GLU A 250 -2.95 -20.79 -6.57
CA GLU A 250 -2.19 -21.01 -5.34
C GLU A 250 -2.46 -19.89 -4.33
N GLN A 251 -2.40 -18.64 -4.79
CA GLN A 251 -2.69 -17.44 -4.01
C GLN A 251 -4.16 -17.40 -3.58
N LYS A 252 -5.08 -17.83 -4.45
CA LYS A 252 -6.52 -17.96 -4.11
C LYS A 252 -6.73 -18.96 -2.96
N ARG A 253 -6.13 -20.16 -3.06
CA ARG A 253 -6.21 -21.18 -1.99
C ARG A 253 -5.57 -20.70 -0.69
N GLU A 254 -4.45 -20.01 -0.78
CA GLU A 254 -3.79 -19.43 0.39
C GLU A 254 -4.70 -18.38 1.05
N MET A 255 -5.20 -17.42 0.29
CA MET A 255 -6.15 -16.41 0.78
C MET A 255 -7.38 -17.06 1.43
N GLU A 256 -8.00 -18.05 0.79
CA GLU A 256 -9.15 -18.77 1.35
C GLU A 256 -8.84 -19.41 2.70
N ASN A 257 -7.66 -20.01 2.85
CA ASN A 257 -7.22 -20.60 4.11
C ASN A 257 -7.04 -19.55 5.21
N TYR A 258 -6.37 -18.43 4.91
CA TYR A 258 -6.16 -17.36 5.88
C TYR A 258 -7.46 -16.65 6.25
N ARG A 259 -8.33 -16.38 5.28
CA ARG A 259 -9.68 -15.84 5.52
C ARG A 259 -10.46 -16.75 6.46
N ARG A 260 -10.47 -18.07 6.23
CA ARG A 260 -11.17 -19.04 7.09
C ARG A 260 -10.65 -19.04 8.53
N LEU A 261 -9.34 -18.88 8.73
CA LEU A 261 -8.71 -18.97 10.05
C LEU A 261 -8.75 -17.66 10.83
N TYR A 262 -8.66 -16.52 10.15
CA TYR A 262 -8.32 -15.24 10.77
C TYR A 262 -9.33 -14.12 10.52
N MET A 263 -10.23 -14.25 9.55
CA MET A 263 -11.26 -13.23 9.32
C MET A 263 -12.32 -13.28 10.41
N SER A 264 -12.55 -12.16 11.09
CA SER A 264 -13.54 -12.01 12.16
C SER A 264 -14.80 -11.28 11.71
N TYR A 265 -14.72 -10.49 10.64
CA TYR A 265 -15.86 -9.77 10.08
C TYR A 265 -15.75 -9.66 8.56
N ASP A 266 -16.88 -9.82 7.88
CA ASP A 266 -17.02 -9.65 6.44
C ASP A 266 -18.36 -8.98 6.12
N TYR A 267 -18.33 -7.76 5.58
CA TYR A 267 -19.54 -7.04 5.18
C TYR A 267 -20.41 -7.81 4.18
N CYS A 268 -19.83 -8.72 3.37
CA CYS A 268 -20.57 -9.53 2.42
C CYS A 268 -21.40 -10.66 3.06
N ALA A 269 -21.11 -11.03 4.31
CA ALA A 269 -21.75 -12.16 4.98
C ALA A 269 -23.16 -11.83 5.51
N TYR A 270 -23.50 -10.56 5.70
CA TYR A 270 -24.76 -10.13 6.31
C TYR A 270 -25.64 -9.35 5.34
N ALA A 271 -26.92 -9.70 5.24
CA ALA A 271 -27.85 -9.06 4.31
C ALA A 271 -28.00 -7.54 4.51
N SER A 272 -27.82 -7.05 5.74
CA SER A 272 -27.90 -5.62 6.07
C SER A 272 -26.72 -4.78 5.58
N THR A 273 -25.56 -5.40 5.37
CA THR A 273 -24.31 -4.73 4.96
C THR A 273 -23.86 -5.15 3.57
N ARG A 274 -24.45 -6.23 3.02
CA ARG A 274 -24.06 -6.81 1.74
C ARG A 274 -24.27 -5.81 0.61
N LYS A 275 -23.21 -5.58 -0.17
CA LYS A 275 -23.22 -4.74 -1.36
C LYS A 275 -23.27 -5.60 -2.65
N PRO A 276 -23.61 -5.02 -3.81
CA PRO A 276 -23.79 -5.78 -5.04
C PRO A 276 -22.52 -6.54 -5.51
N GLU A 277 -21.33 -5.99 -5.28
CA GLU A 277 -20.07 -6.61 -5.68
C GLU A 277 -19.76 -7.94 -4.98
N CYS A 278 -20.36 -8.19 -3.82
CA CYS A 278 -20.20 -9.44 -3.06
C CYS A 278 -20.66 -10.67 -3.83
N SER A 279 -21.39 -10.52 -4.93
CA SER A 279 -21.81 -11.62 -5.80
C SER A 279 -20.78 -11.97 -6.88
N PHE A 280 -19.74 -11.14 -7.03
CA PHE A 280 -18.71 -11.24 -8.08
C PHE A 280 -17.29 -11.40 -7.53
N ASN A 281 -17.04 -10.94 -6.29
CA ASN A 281 -15.76 -11.03 -5.62
C ASN A 281 -15.43 -12.46 -5.18
#